data_AF-W0A8I3-F1
#
_entry.id   AF-W0A8I3-F1
#
_cell.length_a   1.000
_cell.length_b   1.000
_cell.length_c   1.000
_cell.angle_alpha   90.00
_cell.angle_beta   90.00
_cell.angle_gamma   90.00
#
_symmetry.space_group_name_H-M   'P 1'
#
loop_
_entity.id
_entity.type
_entity.pdbx_description
1 polymer ?
#
loop_
_entity_poly.entity_id
_entity_poly.type
_entity_poly.pdbx_seq_one_letter_code
_entity_poly.pdbx_strand_id
1 'polypeptide(L)'
;MTILTDQFFDSFSSSIRDTLEADTLPPACYTDEEFFRFEREAIFYREWLCVGREEWAEKPGDFFTATHAGEPVIVARDRNGQLNAMSAVCQHRAMLVAEGAGNTRAFVCPYHHWTYDLDGTLVGAPAMNKTCNFDKKSASLPKLRIESWHGFVFINFDADAAPLKPRLAGLEEVVANYDFASLRGPRPQAPTHYAWNWKVMFENNNDGYHANRLHQGPLHDFVPSALASFPDLPENTAGYYRLNGSLHPDASFNATQKAVFPVFPKLTDEERHRLLFVNLPPSLSMVIMSDMVLFLILDAHSGSSHALTMGTLLHPDAMSDPLYALKMKMNDEAVYEIVEQDLHVDLLVQQGLQSKFAPRGRYSWQEGAQRQFNLWLVDRYWGEWNRRRGPSAPVTQLRRSGAA
;
A
#
# COMPACT_ATOMS: atom_id res chain seq x y z
N MET A 1 -24.53 19.27 -4.92
CA MET A 1 -23.65 19.89 -5.93
C MET A 1 -22.34 19.14 -5.87
N THR A 2 -21.69 18.88 -7.00
CA THR A 2 -20.41 18.16 -7.04
C THR A 2 -19.28 19.02 -6.48
N ILE A 3 -18.32 18.41 -5.78
CA ILE A 3 -17.09 19.08 -5.36
C ILE A 3 -16.02 19.08 -6.46
N LEU A 4 -16.15 18.18 -7.45
CA LEU A 4 -15.18 18.00 -8.53
C LEU A 4 -15.33 19.12 -9.57
N THR A 5 -14.56 20.18 -9.38
CA THR A 5 -14.56 21.39 -10.23
C THR A 5 -13.14 21.80 -10.56
N ASP A 6 -12.94 22.56 -11.64
CA ASP A 6 -11.61 23.10 -11.97
C ASP A 6 -11.02 23.87 -10.78
N GLN A 7 -11.82 24.70 -10.09
CA GLN A 7 -11.39 25.42 -8.90
C GLN A 7 -10.89 24.49 -7.77
N PHE A 8 -11.55 23.34 -7.57
CA PHE A 8 -11.14 22.37 -6.57
C PHE A 8 -9.77 21.75 -6.91
N PHE A 9 -9.56 21.33 -8.16
CA PHE A 9 -8.27 20.78 -8.60
C PHE A 9 -7.16 21.83 -8.67
N ASP A 10 -7.47 23.06 -9.10
CA ASP A 10 -6.54 24.19 -9.09
C ASP A 10 -6.02 24.49 -7.67
N SER A 11 -6.84 24.22 -6.66
CA SER A 11 -6.47 24.40 -5.25
C SER A 11 -5.34 23.46 -4.79
N PHE A 12 -5.06 22.37 -5.52
CA PHE A 12 -3.97 21.44 -5.21
C PHE A 12 -2.58 22.01 -5.53
N SER A 13 -2.52 23.07 -6.33
CA SER A 13 -1.25 23.73 -6.69
C SER A 13 -0.46 24.23 -5.48
N SER A 14 -1.12 24.57 -4.37
CA SER A 14 -0.42 24.96 -3.14
C SER A 14 0.16 23.77 -2.37
N SER A 15 -0.31 22.55 -2.61
CA SER A 15 0.15 21.34 -1.92
C SER A 15 1.42 20.72 -2.51
N ILE A 16 1.85 21.20 -3.68
CA ILE A 16 3.05 20.72 -4.39
C ILE A 16 4.20 21.76 -4.44
N ARG A 17 3.99 22.93 -3.84
CA ARG A 17 5.05 23.94 -3.65
C ARG A 17 6.17 23.38 -2.78
N ASP A 18 7.30 24.08 -2.69
CA ASP A 18 8.36 23.75 -1.75
C ASP A 18 7.79 23.49 -0.34
N THR A 19 8.40 22.60 0.44
CA THR A 19 7.85 22.14 1.73
C THR A 19 7.54 23.31 2.67
N LEU A 20 8.40 24.32 2.72
CA LEU A 20 8.19 25.51 3.56
C LEU A 20 7.01 26.37 3.07
N GLU A 21 6.67 26.22 1.80
CA GLU A 21 5.64 26.96 1.09
C GLU A 21 4.34 26.16 0.85
N ALA A 22 4.31 24.89 1.22
CA ALA A 22 3.23 23.97 0.87
C ALA A 22 2.10 23.94 1.92
N ASP A 23 0.87 23.75 1.42
CA ASP A 23 -0.31 23.49 2.23
C ASP A 23 -0.68 21.99 2.20
N THR A 24 -1.38 21.52 3.22
CA THR A 24 -2.05 20.21 3.16
C THR A 24 -3.08 20.18 2.02
N LEU A 25 -3.43 18.96 1.58
CA LEU A 25 -4.55 18.79 0.66
C LEU A 25 -5.85 19.32 1.30
N PRO A 26 -6.84 19.73 0.49
CA PRO A 26 -8.14 20.11 1.01
C PRO A 26 -8.78 19.01 1.88
N PRO A 27 -9.44 19.33 3.01
CA PRO A 27 -10.07 18.33 3.88
C PRO A 27 -11.05 17.38 3.17
N ALA A 28 -11.70 17.84 2.11
CA ALA A 28 -12.58 17.01 1.28
C ALA A 28 -11.86 15.80 0.66
N CYS A 29 -10.54 15.89 0.40
CA CYS A 29 -9.75 14.76 -0.10
C CYS A 29 -9.68 13.57 0.88
N TYR A 30 -9.99 13.80 2.16
CA TYR A 30 -9.90 12.83 3.25
C TYR A 30 -11.27 12.49 3.86
N THR A 31 -12.36 13.04 3.34
CA THR A 31 -13.69 12.91 3.97
C THR A 31 -14.82 12.75 2.97
N ASP A 32 -14.65 13.22 1.74
CA ASP A 32 -15.73 13.24 0.75
C ASP A 32 -15.76 11.95 -0.08
N GLU A 33 -16.92 11.28 -0.07
CA GLU A 33 -17.12 10.02 -0.80
C GLU A 33 -17.20 10.21 -2.33
N GLU A 34 -17.58 11.39 -2.83
CA GLU A 34 -17.46 11.72 -4.26
C GLU A 34 -15.99 11.81 -4.67
N PHE A 35 -15.14 12.42 -3.83
CA PHE A 35 -13.71 12.42 -4.08
C PHE A 35 -13.10 11.01 -4.00
N PHE A 36 -13.50 10.19 -3.03
CA PHE A 36 -13.00 8.81 -2.95
C PHE A 36 -13.35 7.98 -4.19
N ARG A 37 -14.57 8.11 -4.72
CA ARG A 37 -14.94 7.46 -6.00
C ARG A 37 -14.11 7.96 -7.18
N PHE A 38 -13.76 9.25 -7.18
CA PHE A 38 -12.81 9.79 -8.16
C PHE A 38 -11.40 9.21 -7.98
N GLU A 39 -10.92 9.13 -6.74
CA GLU A 39 -9.61 8.61 -6.36
C GLU A 39 -9.44 7.13 -6.73
N ARG A 40 -10.49 6.32 -6.65
CA ARG A 40 -10.52 4.94 -7.17
C ARG A 40 -10.11 4.84 -8.63
N GLU A 41 -10.67 5.68 -9.48
CA GLU A 41 -10.35 5.70 -10.91
C GLU A 41 -8.99 6.35 -11.22
N ALA A 42 -8.60 7.32 -10.40
CA ALA A 42 -7.35 8.07 -10.58
C ALA A 42 -6.12 7.27 -10.13
N ILE A 43 -6.25 6.52 -9.03
CA ILE A 43 -5.15 5.89 -8.32
C ILE A 43 -5.33 4.37 -8.29
N PHE A 44 -6.32 3.87 -7.55
CA PHE A 44 -6.38 2.45 -7.19
C PHE A 44 -6.52 1.54 -8.41
N TYR A 45 -7.26 1.95 -9.43
CA TYR A 45 -7.44 1.16 -10.65
C TYR A 45 -6.34 1.33 -11.71
N ARG A 46 -5.31 2.13 -11.42
CA ARG A 46 -4.25 2.47 -12.39
C ARG A 46 -2.84 2.27 -11.87
N GLU A 47 -2.66 2.31 -10.56
CA GLU A 47 -1.37 2.12 -9.92
C GLU A 47 -1.16 0.68 -9.44
N TRP A 48 0.11 0.36 -9.21
CA TRP A 48 0.50 -0.93 -8.67
C TRP A 48 0.20 -0.98 -7.17
N LEU A 49 -0.61 -1.95 -6.76
CA LEU A 49 -1.07 -2.14 -5.38
C LEU A 49 -0.39 -3.36 -4.76
N CYS A 50 0.36 -3.16 -3.69
CA CYS A 50 0.87 -4.23 -2.87
C CYS A 50 -0.30 -4.95 -2.18
N VAL A 51 -0.35 -6.27 -2.33
CA VAL A 51 -1.43 -7.12 -1.79
C VAL A 51 -0.92 -8.18 -0.83
N GLY A 52 0.39 -8.31 -0.70
CA GLY A 52 0.98 -9.28 0.19
C GLY A 52 2.42 -9.65 -0.15
N ARG A 53 2.81 -10.83 0.30
CA ARG A 53 4.14 -11.40 0.09
C ARG A 53 4.08 -12.66 -0.75
N GLU A 54 5.14 -12.96 -1.48
CA GLU A 54 5.27 -14.21 -2.23
C GLU A 54 5.22 -15.45 -1.32
N GLU A 55 5.75 -15.36 -0.09
CA GLU A 55 5.73 -16.49 0.84
C GLU A 55 4.31 -16.85 1.31
N TRP A 56 3.34 -15.96 1.13
CA TRP A 56 1.94 -16.25 1.48
C TRP A 56 1.28 -17.19 0.47
N ALA A 57 1.92 -17.40 -0.70
CA ALA A 57 1.60 -18.39 -1.70
C ALA A 57 2.90 -19.06 -2.20
N GLU A 58 3.62 -19.75 -1.31
CA GLU A 58 4.95 -20.30 -1.60
C GLU A 58 4.90 -21.53 -2.52
N LYS A 59 3.98 -22.46 -2.28
CA LYS A 59 3.92 -23.75 -2.98
C LYS A 59 2.84 -23.74 -4.05
N PRO A 60 2.97 -24.56 -5.11
CA PRO A 60 1.89 -24.76 -6.07
C PRO A 60 0.56 -25.11 -5.40
N GLY A 61 -0.50 -24.41 -5.81
CA GLY A 61 -1.83 -24.51 -5.21
C GLY A 61 -2.07 -23.57 -4.04
N ASP A 62 -1.03 -23.00 -3.44
CA ASP A 62 -1.21 -22.02 -2.38
C ASP A 62 -1.83 -20.75 -2.96
N PHE A 63 -2.76 -20.18 -2.20
CA PHE A 63 -3.42 -18.93 -2.53
C PHE A 63 -3.67 -18.09 -1.28
N PHE A 64 -3.84 -16.80 -1.50
CA PHE A 64 -4.43 -15.89 -0.53
C PHE A 64 -5.37 -14.92 -1.25
N THR A 65 -6.29 -14.35 -0.48
CA THR A 65 -7.21 -13.31 -0.94
C THR A 65 -6.82 -11.98 -0.35
N ALA A 66 -7.08 -10.92 -1.11
CA ALA A 66 -6.96 -9.54 -0.69
C ALA A 66 -8.18 -8.77 -1.22
N THR A 67 -8.50 -7.66 -0.58
CA THR A 67 -9.45 -6.67 -1.12
C THR A 67 -8.65 -5.41 -1.38
N HIS A 68 -8.98 -4.70 -2.47
CA HIS A 68 -8.43 -3.37 -2.73
C HIS A 68 -9.47 -2.50 -3.43
N ALA A 69 -9.72 -1.30 -2.90
CA ALA A 69 -10.71 -0.37 -3.45
C ALA A 69 -12.11 -1.00 -3.64
N GLY A 70 -12.46 -1.96 -2.78
CA GLY A 70 -13.70 -2.73 -2.82
C GLY A 70 -13.71 -3.93 -3.78
N GLU A 71 -12.62 -4.19 -4.50
CA GLU A 71 -12.50 -5.33 -5.41
C GLU A 71 -11.84 -6.53 -4.72
N PRO A 72 -12.52 -7.70 -4.65
CA PRO A 72 -11.95 -8.89 -4.06
C PRO A 72 -11.06 -9.63 -5.08
N VAL A 73 -9.84 -9.95 -4.68
CA VAL A 73 -8.76 -10.49 -5.51
C VAL A 73 -8.25 -11.80 -4.93
N ILE A 74 -7.89 -12.74 -5.81
CA ILE A 74 -7.15 -13.95 -5.48
C ILE A 74 -5.75 -13.82 -6.05
N VAL A 75 -4.74 -14.09 -5.23
CA VAL A 75 -3.37 -14.36 -5.66
C VAL A 75 -3.08 -15.83 -5.43
N ALA A 76 -2.68 -16.56 -6.48
CA ALA A 76 -2.44 -17.99 -6.41
C ALA A 76 -1.18 -18.39 -7.15
N ARG A 77 -0.44 -19.38 -6.62
CA ARG A 77 0.66 -20.03 -7.34
C ARG A 77 0.13 -21.23 -8.10
N ASP A 78 0.29 -21.22 -9.42
CA ASP A 78 -0.15 -22.33 -10.26
C ASP A 78 0.78 -23.55 -10.16
N ARG A 79 0.43 -24.61 -10.89
CA ARG A 79 1.18 -25.88 -10.90
C ARG A 79 2.56 -25.78 -11.55
N ASN A 80 2.77 -24.75 -12.37
CA ASN A 80 4.06 -24.46 -12.99
C ASN A 80 4.93 -23.54 -12.10
N GLY A 81 4.42 -23.11 -10.94
CA GLY A 81 5.10 -22.24 -10.00
C GLY A 81 4.92 -20.75 -10.28
N GLN A 82 4.11 -20.37 -11.27
CA GLN A 82 3.86 -18.97 -11.62
C GLN A 82 2.79 -18.37 -10.70
N LEU A 83 3.03 -17.16 -10.20
CA LEU A 83 2.02 -16.39 -9.48
C LEU A 83 1.04 -15.75 -10.48
N ASN A 84 -0.25 -15.85 -10.16
CA ASN A 84 -1.35 -15.27 -10.91
C ASN A 84 -2.22 -14.44 -9.97
N ALA A 85 -2.70 -13.28 -10.45
CA ALA A 85 -3.71 -12.47 -9.78
C ALA A 85 -4.99 -12.42 -10.63
N MET A 86 -6.14 -12.59 -10.00
CA MET A 86 -7.44 -12.59 -10.68
C MET A 86 -8.55 -12.10 -9.75
N SER A 87 -9.67 -11.67 -10.32
CA SER A 87 -10.87 -11.37 -9.54
C SER A 87 -11.35 -12.61 -8.79
N ALA A 88 -11.76 -12.45 -7.53
CA ALA A 88 -12.38 -13.51 -6.73
C ALA A 88 -13.85 -13.77 -7.11
N VAL A 89 -14.41 -12.99 -8.04
CA VAL A 89 -15.84 -12.95 -8.34
C VAL A 89 -16.20 -13.95 -9.45
N CYS A 90 -17.02 -14.94 -9.11
CA CYS A 90 -17.55 -15.90 -10.08
C CYS A 90 -18.32 -15.21 -11.21
N GLN A 91 -17.97 -15.52 -12.45
CA GLN A 91 -18.58 -14.93 -13.65
C GLN A 91 -20.01 -15.41 -13.93
N HIS A 92 -20.55 -16.33 -13.12
CA HIS A 92 -21.94 -16.75 -13.23
C HIS A 92 -22.89 -15.80 -12.52
N ARG A 93 -22.79 -15.68 -11.19
CA ARG A 93 -23.69 -14.89 -10.33
C ARG A 93 -22.95 -14.22 -9.17
N ALA A 94 -21.72 -13.77 -9.44
CA ALA A 94 -20.90 -12.93 -8.57
C ALA A 94 -20.53 -13.50 -7.19
N MET A 95 -20.76 -14.79 -6.93
CA MET A 95 -20.31 -15.45 -5.70
C MET A 95 -18.78 -15.40 -5.61
N LEU A 96 -18.23 -15.12 -4.42
CA LEU A 96 -16.80 -15.28 -4.18
C LEU A 96 -16.40 -16.75 -4.30
N VAL A 97 -15.33 -17.03 -5.05
CA VAL A 97 -14.87 -18.40 -5.29
C VAL A 97 -13.78 -18.85 -4.31
N ALA A 98 -13.23 -17.92 -3.54
CA ALA A 98 -12.26 -18.17 -2.48
C ALA A 98 -12.32 -17.05 -1.44
N GLU A 99 -11.94 -17.37 -0.20
CA GLU A 99 -11.83 -16.46 0.94
C GLU A 99 -10.60 -16.86 1.77
N GLY A 100 -9.99 -15.89 2.46
CA GLY A 100 -8.82 -16.13 3.32
C GLY A 100 -7.61 -16.61 2.53
N ALA A 101 -7.02 -17.73 2.96
CA ALA A 101 -5.86 -18.35 2.33
C ALA A 101 -5.91 -19.87 2.49
N GLY A 102 -5.21 -20.60 1.63
CA GLY A 102 -5.15 -22.05 1.68
C GLY A 102 -4.37 -22.66 0.53
N ASN A 103 -4.52 -23.97 0.34
CA ASN A 103 -3.98 -24.71 -0.79
C ASN A 103 -5.12 -25.43 -1.51
N THR A 104 -5.21 -25.29 -2.84
CA THR A 104 -6.23 -25.96 -3.64
C THR A 104 -5.71 -26.37 -5.02
N ARG A 105 -6.43 -27.29 -5.66
CA ARG A 105 -6.18 -27.72 -7.05
C ARG A 105 -6.93 -26.90 -8.09
N ALA A 106 -8.01 -26.23 -7.68
CA ALA A 106 -8.91 -25.41 -8.49
C ALA A 106 -9.85 -24.60 -7.55
N PHE A 107 -10.37 -23.47 -8.01
CA PHE A 107 -11.39 -22.71 -7.30
C PHE A 107 -12.78 -23.18 -7.72
N VAL A 108 -13.50 -23.82 -6.79
CA VAL A 108 -14.86 -24.31 -7.02
C VAL A 108 -15.84 -23.33 -6.40
N CYS A 109 -16.58 -22.61 -7.24
CA CYS A 109 -17.61 -21.68 -6.78
C CYS A 109 -18.63 -22.42 -5.90
N PRO A 110 -18.83 -22.03 -4.63
CA PRO A 110 -19.69 -22.77 -3.69
C PRO A 110 -21.17 -22.70 -4.06
N TYR A 111 -21.56 -21.81 -4.97
CA TYR A 111 -22.97 -21.63 -5.32
C TYR A 111 -23.47 -22.67 -6.35
N HIS A 112 -22.76 -22.84 -7.46
CA HIS A 112 -23.20 -23.73 -8.56
C HIS A 112 -22.06 -24.60 -9.13
N HIS A 113 -20.93 -24.67 -8.41
CA HIS A 113 -19.75 -25.46 -8.77
C HIS A 113 -19.20 -25.16 -10.17
N TRP A 114 -19.23 -23.89 -10.57
CA TRP A 114 -18.32 -23.45 -11.64
C TRP A 114 -16.89 -23.54 -11.11
N THR A 115 -16.04 -24.23 -11.87
CA THR A 115 -14.68 -24.57 -11.46
C THR A 115 -13.69 -23.81 -12.32
N TYR A 116 -12.82 -23.03 -11.67
CA TYR A 116 -11.76 -22.26 -12.29
C TYR A 116 -10.40 -22.87 -11.94
N ASP A 117 -9.47 -22.92 -12.89
CA ASP A 117 -8.09 -23.31 -12.60
C ASP A 117 -7.37 -22.22 -11.77
N LEU A 118 -6.14 -22.50 -11.33
CA LEU A 118 -5.34 -21.58 -10.51
C LEU A 118 -4.86 -20.33 -11.26
N ASP A 119 -5.06 -20.26 -12.57
CA ASP A 119 -4.87 -19.06 -13.37
C ASP A 119 -6.20 -18.34 -13.69
N GLY A 120 -7.32 -18.82 -13.14
CA GLY A 120 -8.65 -18.24 -13.35
C GLY A 120 -9.41 -18.75 -14.59
N THR A 121 -8.80 -19.61 -15.41
CA THR A 121 -9.48 -20.21 -16.58
C THR A 121 -10.68 -21.04 -16.14
N LEU A 122 -11.86 -20.80 -16.72
CA LEU A 122 -13.06 -21.61 -16.43
C LEU A 122 -12.94 -23.01 -17.07
N VAL A 123 -12.75 -24.04 -16.25
CA VAL A 123 -12.59 -25.43 -16.70
C VAL A 123 -13.89 -26.23 -16.62
N GLY A 124 -14.76 -25.93 -15.64
CA GLY A 124 -16.00 -26.66 -15.39
C GLY A 124 -17.19 -25.72 -15.20
N ALA A 125 -18.30 -25.99 -15.89
CA ALA A 125 -19.56 -25.24 -15.71
C ALA A 125 -20.73 -26.22 -15.84
N PRO A 126 -21.20 -26.81 -14.72
CA PRO A 126 -22.24 -27.83 -14.74
C PRO A 126 -23.52 -27.38 -15.46
N ALA A 127 -24.16 -28.30 -16.20
CA ALA A 127 -25.41 -28.11 -16.94
C ALA A 127 -25.44 -26.99 -18.02
N MET A 128 -24.35 -26.27 -18.25
CA MET A 128 -24.27 -25.22 -19.28
C MET A 128 -24.25 -25.76 -20.72
N ASN A 129 -24.17 -27.08 -20.91
CA ASN A 129 -24.14 -27.71 -22.23
C ASN A 129 -25.44 -27.56 -23.05
N LYS A 130 -26.55 -27.14 -22.43
CA LYS A 130 -27.80 -26.81 -23.11
C LYS A 130 -28.03 -25.29 -23.26
N THR A 131 -27.15 -24.46 -22.72
CA THR A 131 -27.25 -23.01 -22.80
C THR A 131 -26.73 -22.55 -24.17
N CYS A 132 -27.56 -21.83 -24.91
CA CYS A 132 -27.19 -21.31 -26.22
C CYS A 132 -26.02 -20.31 -26.10
N ASN A 133 -25.07 -20.39 -27.03
CA ASN A 133 -23.94 -19.44 -27.17
C ASN A 133 -23.08 -19.27 -25.91
N PHE A 134 -23.01 -20.29 -25.04
CA PHE A 134 -22.11 -20.26 -23.89
C PHE A 134 -20.69 -20.66 -24.28
N ASP A 135 -19.75 -19.73 -24.10
CA ASP A 135 -18.32 -19.98 -24.20
C ASP A 135 -17.68 -19.91 -22.81
N LYS A 136 -16.94 -20.97 -22.44
CA LYS A 136 -16.21 -20.99 -21.17
C LYS A 136 -15.10 -19.94 -21.16
N LYS A 137 -14.45 -19.68 -22.30
CA LYS A 137 -13.31 -18.76 -22.36
C LYS A 137 -13.73 -17.34 -21.97
N SER A 138 -14.87 -16.87 -22.46
CA SER A 138 -15.44 -15.56 -22.11
C SER A 138 -15.95 -15.45 -20.67
N ALA A 139 -15.97 -16.55 -19.93
CA ALA A 139 -16.48 -16.61 -18.56
C ALA A 139 -15.39 -17.05 -17.54
N SER A 140 -14.12 -16.89 -17.90
CA SER A 140 -12.99 -17.06 -16.98
C SER A 140 -12.87 -15.88 -16.01
N LEU A 141 -12.25 -16.07 -14.85
CA LEU A 141 -12.02 -14.96 -13.92
C LEU A 141 -11.15 -13.89 -14.59
N PRO A 142 -11.54 -12.61 -14.54
CA PRO A 142 -10.71 -11.52 -15.03
C PRO A 142 -9.31 -11.58 -14.41
N LYS A 143 -8.28 -11.59 -15.26
CA LYS A 143 -6.88 -11.59 -14.84
C LYS A 143 -6.44 -10.15 -14.57
N LEU A 144 -5.63 -9.97 -13.53
CA LEU A 144 -4.99 -8.71 -13.18
C LEU A 144 -3.51 -8.78 -13.55
N ARG A 145 -2.88 -7.63 -13.78
CA ARG A 145 -1.42 -7.55 -13.88
C ARG A 145 -0.83 -7.93 -12.51
N ILE A 146 0.30 -8.62 -12.50
CA ILE A 146 1.00 -9.02 -11.28
C ILE A 146 2.52 -8.90 -11.48
N GLU A 147 3.20 -8.28 -10.52
CA GLU A 147 4.66 -8.18 -10.46
C GLU A 147 5.13 -8.33 -9.01
N SER A 148 6.38 -8.72 -8.83
CA SER A 148 6.99 -8.84 -7.51
C SER A 148 8.18 -7.92 -7.36
N TRP A 149 8.35 -7.38 -6.16
CA TRP A 149 9.49 -6.55 -5.78
C TRP A 149 9.99 -6.96 -4.40
N HIS A 150 11.20 -7.52 -4.33
CA HIS A 150 11.81 -8.02 -3.09
C HIS A 150 10.87 -8.90 -2.23
N GLY A 151 10.07 -9.73 -2.88
CA GLY A 151 9.09 -10.63 -2.25
C GLY A 151 7.75 -9.99 -1.91
N PHE A 152 7.57 -8.68 -2.10
CA PHE A 152 6.24 -8.05 -2.08
C PHE A 152 5.54 -8.24 -3.42
N VAL A 153 4.27 -8.66 -3.38
CA VAL A 153 3.44 -8.91 -4.56
C VAL A 153 2.58 -7.69 -4.83
N PHE A 154 2.64 -7.19 -6.06
CA PHE A 154 1.86 -6.07 -6.55
C PHE A 154 0.89 -6.52 -7.64
N ILE A 155 -0.30 -5.93 -7.65
CA ILE A 155 -1.29 -6.09 -8.72
C ILE A 155 -1.59 -4.74 -9.39
N ASN A 156 -2.14 -4.78 -10.60
CA ASN A 156 -2.74 -3.60 -11.23
C ASN A 156 -4.03 -3.99 -11.95
N PHE A 157 -5.08 -3.18 -11.79
CA PHE A 157 -6.37 -3.39 -12.44
C PHE A 157 -6.37 -2.94 -13.90
N ASP A 158 -5.47 -2.02 -14.29
CA ASP A 158 -5.28 -1.63 -15.67
C ASP A 158 -4.50 -2.71 -16.42
N ALA A 159 -5.17 -3.40 -17.34
CA ALA A 159 -4.57 -4.45 -18.16
C ALA A 159 -3.44 -3.94 -19.06
N ASP A 160 -3.44 -2.63 -19.36
CA ASP A 160 -2.44 -1.95 -20.18
C ASP A 160 -1.37 -1.24 -19.33
N ALA A 161 -1.35 -1.47 -18.01
CA ALA A 161 -0.38 -0.86 -17.11
C ALA A 161 1.07 -1.15 -17.53
N ALA A 162 1.87 -0.08 -17.57
CA ALA A 162 3.31 -0.20 -17.75
C ALA A 162 3.95 -1.00 -16.60
N PRO A 163 5.04 -1.74 -16.86
CA PRO A 163 5.71 -2.53 -15.83
C PRO A 163 6.14 -1.71 -14.61
N LEU A 164 6.10 -2.31 -13.42
CA LEU A 164 6.48 -1.65 -12.17
C LEU A 164 8.01 -1.48 -12.08
N LYS A 165 8.75 -2.53 -12.44
CA LYS A 165 10.22 -2.60 -12.26
C LYS A 165 11.00 -1.35 -12.71
N PRO A 166 10.78 -0.76 -13.89
CA PRO A 166 11.51 0.45 -14.30
C PRO A 166 11.29 1.65 -13.37
N ARG A 167 10.11 1.76 -12.77
CA ARG A 167 9.74 2.84 -11.84
C ARG A 167 10.33 2.65 -10.44
N LEU A 168 10.91 1.49 -10.14
CA LEU A 168 11.54 1.19 -8.85
C LEU A 168 13.04 1.54 -8.80
N ALA A 169 13.65 1.90 -9.93
CA ALA A 169 15.10 2.08 -10.04
C ALA A 169 15.69 3.04 -9.00
N GLY A 170 15.01 4.16 -8.70
CA GLY A 170 15.46 5.12 -7.69
C GLY A 170 15.36 4.60 -6.25
N LEU A 171 14.52 3.60 -6.00
CA LEU A 171 14.42 2.92 -4.70
C LEU A 171 15.38 1.75 -4.57
N GLU A 172 15.72 1.07 -5.68
CA GLU A 172 16.67 -0.06 -5.66
C GLU A 172 18.03 0.32 -5.07
N GLU A 173 18.52 1.52 -5.39
CA GLU A 173 19.81 2.00 -4.91
C GLU A 173 19.85 2.12 -3.38
N VAL A 174 18.80 2.68 -2.77
CA VAL A 174 18.77 2.92 -1.31
C VAL A 174 18.47 1.66 -0.50
N VAL A 175 17.85 0.65 -1.10
CA VAL A 175 17.52 -0.62 -0.41
C VAL A 175 18.53 -1.74 -0.65
N ALA A 176 19.52 -1.54 -1.53
CA ALA A 176 20.42 -2.59 -2.01
C ALA A 176 21.13 -3.38 -0.90
N ASN A 177 21.51 -2.70 0.19
CA ASN A 177 22.26 -3.29 1.30
C ASN A 177 21.37 -3.96 2.37
N TYR A 178 20.05 -3.87 2.26
CA TYR A 178 19.10 -4.46 3.20
C TYR A 178 18.69 -5.90 2.82
N ASP A 179 19.03 -6.34 1.61
CA ASP A 179 18.81 -7.71 1.11
C ASP A 179 17.35 -8.21 1.24
N PHE A 180 16.37 -7.33 1.02
CA PHE A 180 14.94 -7.60 1.28
C PHE A 180 14.39 -8.92 0.73
N ALA A 181 14.88 -9.38 -0.43
CA ALA A 181 14.46 -10.64 -1.02
C ALA A 181 14.76 -11.88 -0.14
N SER A 182 15.78 -11.83 0.72
CA SER A 182 16.12 -12.93 1.64
C SER A 182 15.37 -12.85 2.97
N LEU A 183 14.82 -11.69 3.33
CA LEU A 183 14.17 -11.50 4.61
C LEU A 183 12.87 -12.29 4.73
N ARG A 184 12.57 -12.74 5.94
CA ARG A 184 11.43 -13.60 6.25
C ARG A 184 10.77 -13.16 7.55
N GLY A 185 9.49 -13.47 7.68
CA GLY A 185 8.70 -13.08 8.85
C GLY A 185 7.48 -13.95 9.04
N PRO A 186 6.86 -13.92 10.23
CA PRO A 186 5.58 -14.56 10.44
C PRO A 186 4.53 -13.92 9.52
N ARG A 187 3.59 -14.73 9.04
CA ARG A 187 2.43 -14.20 8.33
C ARG A 187 1.62 -13.31 9.28
N PRO A 188 1.32 -12.06 8.91
CA PRO A 188 0.45 -11.20 9.71
C PRO A 188 -0.92 -11.82 10.00
N GLN A 189 -1.58 -11.31 11.04
CA GLN A 189 -3.00 -11.57 11.27
C GLN A 189 -3.86 -10.95 10.16
N ALA A 190 -5.17 -11.23 10.20
CA ALA A 190 -6.12 -10.60 9.28
C ALA A 190 -6.03 -9.06 9.37
N PRO A 191 -6.26 -8.34 8.26
CA PRO A 191 -6.21 -6.88 8.25
C PRO A 191 -7.12 -6.27 9.32
N THR A 192 -6.63 -5.26 10.03
CA THR A 192 -7.43 -4.51 11.01
C THR A 192 -8.09 -3.32 10.31
N HIS A 193 -9.37 -3.08 10.60
CA HIS A 193 -10.12 -1.98 10.00
C HIS A 193 -10.06 -0.73 10.88
N TYR A 194 -9.84 0.40 10.24
CA TYR A 194 -9.66 1.69 10.89
C TYR A 194 -10.59 2.75 10.28
N ALA A 195 -11.12 3.62 11.15
CA ALA A 195 -12.12 4.64 10.81
C ALA A 195 -11.46 5.97 10.39
N TRP A 196 -10.41 5.90 9.58
CA TRP A 196 -9.78 7.05 8.95
C TRP A 196 -9.27 6.75 7.55
N ASN A 197 -9.12 7.81 6.75
CA ASN A 197 -8.66 7.78 5.38
C ASN A 197 -7.25 7.20 5.29
N TRP A 198 -7.01 6.38 4.27
CA TRP A 198 -5.71 5.75 4.02
C TRP A 198 -4.55 6.76 3.89
N LYS A 199 -4.81 7.99 3.40
CA LYS A 199 -3.80 9.04 3.29
C LYS A 199 -3.34 9.53 4.65
N VAL A 200 -4.23 9.60 5.65
CA VAL A 200 -3.85 9.98 7.02
C VAL A 200 -2.81 9.00 7.57
N MET A 201 -3.02 7.70 7.36
CA MET A 201 -2.05 6.66 7.75
C MET A 201 -0.71 6.79 7.00
N PHE A 202 -0.75 7.04 5.68
CA PHE A 202 0.48 7.28 4.90
C PHE A 202 1.23 8.53 5.37
N GLU A 203 0.51 9.61 5.66
CA GLU A 203 1.09 10.84 6.13
C GLU A 203 1.71 10.62 7.51
N ASN A 204 0.95 10.09 8.46
CA ASN A 204 1.43 9.88 9.83
C ASN A 204 2.64 8.94 9.89
N ASN A 205 2.61 7.77 9.25
CA ASN A 205 3.73 6.82 9.28
C ASN A 205 5.05 7.40 8.71
N ASN A 206 4.96 8.45 7.90
CA ASN A 206 6.11 9.08 7.24
C ASN A 206 6.45 10.47 7.75
N ASP A 207 5.80 10.91 8.81
CA ASP A 207 6.04 12.22 9.37
C ASP A 207 7.25 12.20 10.32
N GLY A 208 8.27 12.98 9.97
CA GLY A 208 9.42 13.18 10.85
C GLY A 208 9.11 14.11 12.02
N TYR A 209 8.08 14.95 11.93
CA TYR A 209 7.82 16.06 12.84
C TYR A 209 7.13 15.64 14.15
N HIS A 210 6.06 14.83 14.10
CA HIS A 210 5.38 14.41 15.33
C HIS A 210 6.28 13.52 16.21
N ALA A 211 7.21 12.77 15.61
CA ALA A 211 7.97 11.72 16.28
C ALA A 211 8.61 12.16 17.61
N ASN A 212 9.26 13.34 17.65
CA ASN A 212 9.89 13.88 18.86
C ASN A 212 8.93 14.32 19.97
N ARG A 213 7.64 14.51 19.66
CA ARG A 213 6.64 15.06 20.58
C ARG A 213 5.61 14.03 20.97
N LEU A 214 5.05 13.34 19.98
CA LEU A 214 4.07 12.29 20.19
C LEU A 214 4.73 11.10 20.90
N HIS A 215 5.84 10.59 20.33
CA HIS A 215 6.58 9.44 20.86
C HIS A 215 7.67 9.83 21.87
N GLN A 216 7.52 10.98 22.53
CA GLN A 216 8.51 11.46 23.50
C GLN A 216 8.75 10.38 24.55
N GLY A 217 10.00 9.94 24.67
CA GLY A 217 10.37 8.91 25.63
C GLY A 217 11.46 7.96 25.13
N PRO A 218 11.84 6.99 25.98
CA PRO A 218 13.01 6.14 25.74
C PRO A 218 12.84 5.20 24.54
N LEU A 219 11.64 5.02 24.00
CA LEU A 219 11.40 4.14 22.87
C LEU A 219 11.63 4.81 21.50
N HIS A 220 11.75 6.14 21.44
CA HIS A 220 11.91 6.86 20.17
C HIS A 220 12.92 8.03 20.21
N ASP A 221 13.24 8.60 21.38
CA ASP A 221 14.11 9.79 21.48
C ASP A 221 15.52 9.65 20.84
N PHE A 222 15.96 8.42 20.56
CA PHE A 222 17.22 8.12 19.86
C PHE A 222 17.16 8.28 18.33
N VAL A 223 15.98 8.59 17.77
CA VAL A 223 15.75 8.90 16.34
C VAL A 223 15.17 10.32 16.22
N PRO A 224 15.96 11.37 16.49
CA PRO A 224 15.42 12.71 16.62
C PRO A 224 14.93 13.25 15.27
N SER A 225 13.77 13.90 15.26
CA SER A 225 13.17 14.57 14.09
C SER A 225 14.12 15.55 13.39
N ALA A 226 15.07 16.15 14.11
CA ALA A 226 16.02 17.11 13.56
C ALA A 226 17.03 16.47 12.58
N LEU A 227 17.14 15.15 12.58
CA LEU A 227 18.00 14.38 11.67
C LEU A 227 17.21 13.76 10.51
N ALA A 228 15.96 14.18 10.29
CA ALA A 228 15.19 13.78 9.12
C ALA A 228 15.74 14.43 7.85
N SER A 229 15.78 13.68 6.75
CA SER A 229 16.11 14.20 5.42
C SER A 229 15.24 13.54 4.35
N PHE A 230 15.00 14.28 3.27
CA PHE A 230 14.04 13.95 2.22
C PHE A 230 14.69 14.09 0.84
N PRO A 231 15.47 13.08 0.39
CA PRO A 231 16.12 13.15 -0.91
C PRO A 231 15.10 13.14 -2.06
N ASP A 232 15.33 13.97 -3.08
CA ASP A 232 14.50 13.98 -4.27
C ASP A 232 14.76 12.75 -5.16
N LEU A 233 13.70 12.31 -5.82
CA LEU A 233 13.73 11.21 -6.79
C LEU A 233 13.23 11.70 -8.16
N PRO A 234 13.58 10.99 -9.25
CA PRO A 234 12.99 11.26 -10.55
C PRO A 234 11.45 11.23 -10.51
N GLU A 235 10.79 12.12 -11.24
CA GLU A 235 9.33 12.31 -11.19
C GLU A 235 8.50 11.04 -11.43
N ASN A 236 9.02 10.08 -12.20
CA ASN A 236 8.32 8.85 -12.55
C ASN A 236 8.60 7.66 -11.61
N THR A 237 9.34 7.87 -10.51
CA THR A 237 9.58 6.83 -9.51
C THR A 237 8.26 6.39 -8.87
N ALA A 238 8.10 5.08 -8.64
CA ALA A 238 6.85 4.50 -8.11
C ALA A 238 6.56 4.90 -6.66
N GLY A 239 7.52 5.52 -5.98
CA GLY A 239 7.47 5.83 -4.57
C GLY A 239 8.49 6.88 -4.17
N TYR A 240 8.63 7.05 -2.86
CA TYR A 240 9.54 7.99 -2.23
C TYR A 240 10.10 7.40 -0.94
N TYR A 241 11.16 8.01 -0.42
CA TYR A 241 11.73 7.61 0.85
C TYR A 241 12.19 8.81 1.66
N ARG A 242 12.29 8.61 2.97
CA ARG A 242 12.99 9.53 3.87
C ARG A 242 14.01 8.78 4.70
N LEU A 243 15.03 9.50 5.13
CA LEU A 243 16.02 9.00 6.07
C LEU A 243 15.82 9.72 7.40
N ASN A 244 16.04 9.02 8.50
CA ASN A 244 16.14 9.66 9.80
C ASN A 244 17.41 9.18 10.50
N GLY A 245 18.33 10.10 10.80
CA GLY A 245 19.52 9.76 11.58
C GLY A 245 19.16 9.27 12.98
N SER A 246 19.99 8.38 13.53
CA SER A 246 19.92 7.91 14.91
C SER A 246 21.13 8.41 15.72
N LEU A 247 20.98 8.48 17.04
CA LEU A 247 22.04 8.96 17.94
C LEU A 247 23.21 7.97 18.12
N HIS A 248 23.01 6.72 17.73
CA HIS A 248 24.01 5.66 17.80
C HIS A 248 23.71 4.61 16.71
N PRO A 249 24.67 3.75 16.35
CA PRO A 249 24.44 2.73 15.34
C PRO A 249 23.47 1.66 15.83
N ASP A 250 22.87 0.98 14.87
CA ASP A 250 21.97 -0.15 15.03
C ASP A 250 20.80 0.16 15.98
N ALA A 251 20.26 1.36 15.87
CA ALA A 251 19.12 1.79 16.66
C ALA A 251 17.85 1.03 16.26
N SER A 252 17.06 0.61 17.25
CA SER A 252 15.86 -0.19 17.03
C SER A 252 14.79 0.08 18.09
N PHE A 253 13.52 0.01 17.70
CA PHE A 253 12.35 0.36 18.52
C PHE A 253 12.00 -0.70 19.57
N ASN A 254 12.92 -0.91 20.51
CA ASN A 254 12.73 -1.81 21.65
C ASN A 254 13.36 -1.23 22.91
N ALA A 255 13.10 -1.86 24.06
CA ALA A 255 13.57 -1.38 25.37
C ALA A 255 15.10 -1.23 25.49
N THR A 256 15.88 -1.92 24.66
CA THR A 256 17.36 -1.79 24.64
C THR A 256 17.84 -0.64 23.76
N GLN A 257 16.95 -0.07 22.95
CA GLN A 257 17.19 0.93 21.91
C GLN A 257 18.11 0.45 20.79
N LYS A 258 18.57 -0.81 20.82
CA LYS A 258 19.54 -1.39 19.90
C LYS A 258 18.98 -2.60 19.19
N ALA A 259 19.59 -2.95 18.06
CA ALA A 259 19.31 -4.18 17.34
C ALA A 259 19.43 -5.39 18.28
N VAL A 260 18.39 -6.23 18.26
CA VAL A 260 18.30 -7.46 19.08
C VAL A 260 18.33 -8.70 18.19
N PHE A 261 18.14 -8.51 16.88
CA PHE A 261 18.31 -9.51 15.84
C PHE A 261 19.62 -9.28 15.06
N PRO A 262 20.06 -10.23 14.23
CA PRO A 262 21.23 -10.03 13.37
C PRO A 262 21.06 -8.79 12.49
N VAL A 263 22.01 -7.87 12.60
CA VAL A 263 22.12 -6.71 11.71
C VAL A 263 22.34 -7.21 10.28
N PHE A 264 21.67 -6.57 9.31
CA PHE A 264 21.79 -6.95 7.91
C PHE A 264 23.26 -6.81 7.44
N PRO A 265 23.84 -7.86 6.83
CA PRO A 265 25.30 -7.99 6.74
C PRO A 265 25.97 -7.06 5.74
N LYS A 266 25.20 -6.43 4.85
CA LYS A 266 25.72 -5.55 3.78
C LYS A 266 25.63 -4.07 4.13
N LEU A 267 25.05 -3.71 5.27
CA LEU A 267 24.89 -2.31 5.67
C LEU A 267 26.24 -1.64 5.88
N THR A 268 26.36 -0.44 5.33
CA THR A 268 27.47 0.49 5.57
C THR A 268 27.36 1.10 6.97
N ASP A 269 28.46 1.71 7.44
CA ASP A 269 28.45 2.41 8.73
C ASP A 269 27.43 3.58 8.75
N GLU A 270 27.24 4.28 7.62
CA GLU A 270 26.23 5.33 7.50
C GLU A 270 24.80 4.77 7.62
N GLU A 271 24.51 3.67 6.92
CA GLU A 271 23.21 3.00 6.98
C GLU A 271 22.86 2.51 8.39
N ARG A 272 23.86 2.10 9.17
CA ARG A 272 23.67 1.68 10.57
C ARG A 272 23.34 2.84 11.50
N HIS A 273 23.60 4.10 11.12
CA HIS A 273 23.29 5.30 11.90
C HIS A 273 21.99 5.99 11.43
N ARG A 274 21.10 5.26 10.75
CA ARG A 274 19.82 5.81 10.30
C ARG A 274 18.72 4.75 10.27
N LEU A 275 17.49 5.23 10.36
CA LEU A 275 16.31 4.51 9.91
C LEU A 275 15.96 4.95 8.49
N LEU A 276 15.40 4.03 7.73
CA LEU A 276 14.92 4.25 6.36
C LEU A 276 13.42 4.04 6.32
N PHE A 277 12.70 4.97 5.69
CA PHE A 277 11.27 4.86 5.48
C PHE A 277 11.01 4.86 3.98
N VAL A 278 10.49 3.76 3.44
CA VAL A 278 10.23 3.61 2.00
C VAL A 278 8.75 3.44 1.77
N ASN A 279 8.23 4.19 0.80
CA ASN A 279 6.80 4.26 0.50
C ASN A 279 6.54 4.03 -0.96
N LEU A 280 5.66 3.07 -1.24
CA LEU A 280 5.10 2.80 -2.56
C LEU A 280 3.59 3.00 -2.45
N PRO A 281 3.13 4.27 -2.55
CA PRO A 281 1.72 4.56 -2.51
C PRO A 281 0.98 3.88 -3.68
N PRO A 282 -0.29 3.54 -3.50
CA PRO A 282 -1.12 3.90 -2.35
C PRO A 282 -1.16 2.82 -1.24
N SER A 283 -0.27 1.82 -1.30
CA SER A 283 -0.53 0.55 -0.59
C SER A 283 0.59 0.00 0.29
N LEU A 284 1.87 0.36 0.07
CA LEU A 284 2.98 -0.17 0.86
C LEU A 284 3.75 0.95 1.53
N SER A 285 3.94 0.84 2.84
CA SER A 285 4.85 1.67 3.62
C SER A 285 5.75 0.77 4.47
N MET A 286 7.02 1.12 4.61
CA MET A 286 8.01 0.34 5.35
C MET A 286 8.85 1.22 6.24
N VAL A 287 9.06 0.76 7.47
CA VAL A 287 10.02 1.32 8.44
C VAL A 287 11.15 0.32 8.59
N ILE A 288 12.34 0.73 8.22
CA ILE A 288 13.49 -0.15 8.03
C ILE A 288 14.57 0.26 9.01
N MET A 289 14.84 -0.64 9.95
CA MET A 289 15.96 -0.57 10.90
C MET A 289 17.11 -1.43 10.38
N SER A 290 18.19 -1.53 11.17
CA SER A 290 19.38 -2.29 10.79
C SER A 290 19.20 -3.81 10.86
N ASP A 291 18.25 -4.30 11.66
CA ASP A 291 18.02 -5.73 11.92
C ASP A 291 16.61 -6.21 11.58
N MET A 292 15.72 -5.29 11.20
CA MET A 292 14.30 -5.56 11.03
C MET A 292 13.65 -4.57 10.04
N VAL A 293 12.66 -5.06 9.29
CA VAL A 293 11.74 -4.26 8.49
C VAL A 293 10.33 -4.41 9.03
N LEU A 294 9.71 -3.33 9.46
CA LEU A 294 8.28 -3.26 9.69
C LEU A 294 7.62 -2.82 8.38
N PHE A 295 6.58 -3.52 7.94
CA PHE A 295 5.83 -3.15 6.74
C PHE A 295 4.34 -3.02 7.04
N LEU A 296 3.71 -2.10 6.32
CA LEU A 296 2.31 -1.76 6.37
C LEU A 296 1.74 -1.92 4.96
N ILE A 297 0.74 -2.78 4.79
CA ILE A 297 -0.04 -2.90 3.56
C ILE A 297 -1.42 -2.32 3.80
N LEU A 298 -1.74 -1.23 3.11
CA LEU A 298 -2.99 -0.48 3.25
C LEU A 298 -3.97 -0.87 2.14
N ASP A 299 -5.24 -1.03 2.50
CA ASP A 299 -6.38 -1.19 1.59
C ASP A 299 -7.42 -0.11 1.90
N ALA A 300 -7.65 0.80 0.96
CA ALA A 300 -8.61 1.89 1.14
C ALA A 300 -10.06 1.42 0.88
N HIS A 301 -10.95 1.66 1.83
CA HIS A 301 -12.36 1.21 1.76
C HIS A 301 -13.33 2.33 1.44
N SER A 302 -13.10 3.53 1.96
CA SER A 302 -13.96 4.69 1.76
C SER A 302 -13.16 6.00 1.84
N GLY A 303 -13.85 7.13 1.64
CA GLY A 303 -13.31 8.44 1.91
C GLY A 303 -12.82 8.63 3.35
N SER A 304 -13.19 7.78 4.31
CA SER A 304 -12.81 7.91 5.71
C SER A 304 -12.54 6.57 6.41
N SER A 305 -12.20 5.51 5.68
CA SER A 305 -11.82 4.24 6.28
C SER A 305 -10.85 3.45 5.40
N HIS A 306 -10.05 2.62 6.06
CA HIS A 306 -9.12 1.69 5.42
C HIS A 306 -8.93 0.44 6.29
N ALA A 307 -8.33 -0.60 5.71
CA ALA A 307 -7.77 -1.72 6.45
C ALA A 307 -6.24 -1.73 6.33
N LEU A 308 -5.60 -2.28 7.36
CA LEU A 308 -4.15 -2.31 7.49
C LEU A 308 -3.68 -3.72 7.83
N THR A 309 -2.68 -4.19 7.09
CA THR A 309 -1.88 -5.36 7.46
C THR A 309 -0.50 -4.90 7.91
N MET A 310 -0.13 -5.20 9.16
CA MET A 310 1.21 -4.92 9.68
C MET A 310 2.00 -6.20 9.81
N GLY A 311 3.26 -6.19 9.40
CA GLY A 311 4.14 -7.34 9.55
C GLY A 311 5.59 -6.96 9.73
N THR A 312 6.39 -7.97 10.06
CA THR A 312 7.81 -7.82 10.39
C THR A 312 8.61 -8.77 9.55
N LEU A 313 9.69 -8.30 8.92
CA LEU A 313 10.67 -9.12 8.22
C LEU A 313 12.03 -9.01 8.93
N LEU A 314 12.71 -10.15 9.01
CA LEU A 314 13.98 -10.34 9.70
C LEU A 314 14.95 -11.12 8.81
N HIS A 315 16.24 -11.03 9.13
CA HIS A 315 17.22 -11.96 8.57
C HIS A 315 16.82 -13.41 8.92
N PRO A 316 16.93 -14.39 7.99
CA PRO A 316 16.53 -15.78 8.26
C PRO A 316 17.14 -16.40 9.52
N ASP A 317 18.39 -16.04 9.84
CA ASP A 317 19.08 -16.53 11.05
C ASP A 317 18.42 -16.08 12.35
N ALA A 318 17.65 -14.98 12.34
CA ALA A 318 16.94 -14.49 13.52
C ALA A 318 15.99 -15.55 14.09
N MET A 319 15.31 -16.29 13.22
CA MET A 319 14.35 -17.33 13.61
C MET A 319 15.02 -18.60 14.14
N SER A 320 16.33 -18.74 13.98
CA SER A 320 17.11 -19.85 14.54
C SER A 320 17.63 -19.57 15.94
N ASP A 321 17.50 -18.33 16.43
CA ASP A 321 17.91 -17.94 17.78
C ASP A 321 16.99 -18.60 18.85
N PRO A 322 17.54 -19.33 19.84
CA PRO A 322 16.75 -19.89 20.94
C PRO A 322 15.92 -18.85 21.72
N LEU A 323 16.32 -17.58 21.68
CA LEU A 323 15.62 -16.46 22.31
C LEU A 323 14.69 -15.70 21.35
N TYR A 324 14.51 -16.17 20.11
CA TYR A 324 13.71 -15.52 19.08
C TYR A 324 12.34 -15.05 19.59
N ALA A 325 11.57 -15.96 20.20
CA ALA A 325 10.23 -15.66 20.69
C ALA A 325 10.21 -14.58 21.78
N LEU A 326 11.22 -14.57 22.66
CA LEU A 326 11.36 -13.57 23.72
C LEU A 326 11.73 -12.20 23.15
N LYS A 327 12.68 -12.16 22.20
CA LYS A 327 13.11 -10.94 21.51
C LYS A 327 11.98 -10.34 20.69
N MET A 328 11.23 -11.17 19.94
CA MET A 328 10.06 -10.73 19.19
C MET A 328 9.01 -10.12 20.12
N LYS A 329 8.66 -10.82 21.21
CA LYS A 329 7.68 -10.30 22.17
C LYS A 329 8.09 -8.93 22.73
N MET A 330 9.34 -8.79 23.16
CA MET A 330 9.86 -7.51 23.68
C MET A 330 9.80 -6.39 22.62
N ASN A 331 10.15 -6.71 21.37
CA ASN A 331 10.09 -5.75 20.29
C ASN A 331 8.63 -5.37 19.96
N ASP A 332 7.73 -6.35 19.86
CA ASP A 332 6.32 -6.14 19.55
C ASP A 332 5.64 -5.30 20.64
N GLU A 333 5.93 -5.54 21.91
CA GLU A 333 5.40 -4.73 23.03
C GLU A 333 5.86 -3.26 22.94
N ALA A 334 7.13 -3.00 22.64
CA ALA A 334 7.67 -1.65 22.51
C ALA A 334 7.18 -0.92 21.26
N VAL A 335 7.14 -1.60 20.11
CA VAL A 335 6.59 -1.05 18.86
C VAL A 335 5.09 -0.76 19.03
N TYR A 336 4.35 -1.63 19.71
CA TYR A 336 2.93 -1.41 19.96
C TYR A 336 2.66 -0.16 20.79
N GLU A 337 3.51 0.15 21.78
CA GLU A 337 3.38 1.38 22.58
C GLU A 337 3.53 2.65 21.72
N ILE A 338 4.42 2.63 20.72
CA ILE A 338 4.59 3.72 19.75
C ILE A 338 3.36 3.78 18.84
N VAL A 339 3.00 2.64 18.22
CA VAL A 339 1.90 2.54 17.25
C VAL A 339 0.56 2.90 17.87
N GLU A 340 0.29 2.56 19.14
CA GLU A 340 -0.97 2.92 19.81
C GLU A 340 -1.17 4.45 19.85
N GLN A 341 -0.10 5.21 20.02
CA GLN A 341 -0.14 6.67 19.98
C GLN A 341 -0.50 7.18 18.58
N ASP A 342 0.08 6.57 17.54
CA ASP A 342 -0.23 6.88 16.13
C ASP A 342 -1.70 6.59 15.80
N LEU A 343 -2.18 5.40 16.13
CA LEU A 343 -3.57 5.00 15.89
C LEU A 343 -4.56 5.94 16.60
N HIS A 344 -4.20 6.44 17.78
CA HIS A 344 -5.01 7.41 18.49
C HIS A 344 -5.07 8.76 17.76
N VAL A 345 -3.93 9.32 17.36
CA VAL A 345 -3.90 10.63 16.69
C VAL A 345 -4.50 10.58 15.30
N ASP A 346 -4.32 9.49 14.54
CA ASP A 346 -4.92 9.31 13.21
C ASP A 346 -6.45 9.40 13.26
N LEU A 347 -7.06 8.73 14.25
CA LEU A 347 -8.49 8.81 14.47
C LEU A 347 -8.94 10.25 14.79
N LEU A 348 -8.19 10.97 15.63
CA LEU A 348 -8.51 12.34 15.99
C LEU A 348 -8.32 13.32 14.81
N VAL A 349 -7.28 13.11 13.99
CA VAL A 349 -7.06 13.88 12.75
C VAL A 349 -8.24 13.70 11.81
N GLN A 350 -8.71 12.47 11.61
CA GLN A 350 -9.89 12.21 10.79
C GLN A 350 -11.14 12.91 11.31
N GLN A 351 -11.38 12.87 12.63
CA GLN A 351 -12.50 13.59 13.24
C GLN A 351 -12.35 15.11 13.04
N GLY A 352 -11.14 15.64 13.18
CA GLY A 352 -10.82 17.04 12.92
C GLY A 352 -11.07 17.45 11.48
N LEU A 353 -10.70 16.61 10.51
CA LEU A 353 -10.90 16.85 9.07
C LEU A 353 -12.38 16.95 8.67
N GLN A 354 -13.29 16.36 9.45
CA GLN A 354 -14.75 16.48 9.23
C GLN A 354 -15.33 17.82 9.73
N SER A 355 -14.57 18.58 10.50
CA SER A 355 -15.02 19.86 11.03
C SER A 355 -15.22 20.87 9.90
N LYS A 356 -16.29 21.68 9.97
CA LYS A 356 -16.46 22.86 9.11
C LYS A 356 -15.35 23.92 9.28
N PHE A 357 -14.54 23.78 10.33
CA PHE A 357 -13.39 24.62 10.63
C PHE A 357 -12.05 23.93 10.33
N ALA A 358 -12.07 22.76 9.67
CA ALA A 358 -10.85 22.06 9.28
C ALA A 358 -9.98 22.99 8.42
N PRO A 359 -8.73 23.25 8.82
CA PRO A 359 -7.85 24.13 8.06
C PRO A 359 -7.28 23.42 6.83
N ARG A 360 -6.77 24.20 5.88
CA ARG A 360 -5.65 23.76 5.05
C ARG A 360 -4.38 24.19 5.78
N GLY A 361 -3.73 23.23 6.42
CA GLY A 361 -2.55 23.46 7.27
C GLY A 361 -1.30 23.70 6.45
N ARG A 362 -0.20 24.01 7.14
CA ARG A 362 1.13 24.23 6.57
C ARG A 362 2.06 23.14 7.05
N TYR A 363 2.96 22.69 6.17
CA TYR A 363 4.00 21.74 6.55
C TYR A 363 5.18 22.41 7.23
N SER A 364 5.76 21.71 8.20
CA SER A 364 7.09 21.92 8.75
C SER A 364 8.16 21.51 7.74
N TRP A 365 9.37 22.05 7.89
CA TRP A 365 10.53 21.57 7.13
C TRP A 365 10.83 20.08 7.39
N GLN A 366 10.34 19.54 8.50
CA GLN A 366 10.45 18.13 8.90
C GLN A 366 9.38 17.23 8.28
N GLU A 367 8.53 17.76 7.40
CA GLU A 367 7.43 17.07 6.73
C GLU A 367 7.66 16.95 5.21
N GLY A 368 8.92 16.95 4.76
CA GLY A 368 9.26 16.87 3.33
C GLY A 368 8.69 15.62 2.62
N ALA A 369 8.51 14.52 3.35
CA ALA A 369 7.87 13.31 2.83
C ALA A 369 6.40 13.55 2.43
N GLN A 370 5.69 14.45 3.15
CA GLN A 370 4.29 14.78 2.81
C GLN A 370 4.19 15.52 1.49
N ARG A 371 5.16 16.41 1.23
CA ARG A 371 5.27 17.06 -0.07
C ARG A 371 5.54 16.04 -1.19
N GLN A 372 6.45 15.09 -0.98
CA GLN A 372 6.73 14.03 -1.97
C GLN A 372 5.49 13.20 -2.26
N PHE A 373 4.72 12.87 -1.23
CA PHE A 373 3.45 12.17 -1.38
C PHE A 373 2.43 13.02 -2.15
N ASN A 374 2.30 14.32 -1.86
CA ASN A 374 1.43 15.22 -2.59
C ASN A 374 1.82 15.38 -4.07
N LEU A 375 3.11 15.44 -4.40
CA LEU A 375 3.56 15.42 -5.80
C LEU A 375 3.05 14.17 -6.52
N TRP A 376 3.16 13.01 -5.88
CA TRP A 376 2.66 11.75 -6.42
C TRP A 376 1.13 11.74 -6.56
N LEU A 377 0.39 12.21 -5.56
CA LEU A 377 -1.08 12.24 -5.57
C LEU A 377 -1.62 13.20 -6.62
N VAL A 378 -1.13 14.44 -6.61
CA VAL A 378 -1.67 15.54 -7.42
C VAL A 378 -1.45 15.31 -8.91
N ASP A 379 -0.33 14.71 -9.31
CA ASP A 379 -0.10 14.29 -10.70
C ASP A 379 -1.20 13.33 -11.19
N ARG A 380 -1.52 12.30 -10.39
CA ARG A 380 -2.55 11.31 -10.72
C ARG A 380 -3.94 11.89 -10.74
N TYR A 381 -4.26 12.75 -9.78
CA TYR A 381 -5.53 13.47 -9.73
C TYR A 381 -5.70 14.36 -10.97
N TRP A 382 -4.68 15.11 -11.37
CA TRP A 382 -4.74 15.90 -12.60
C TRP A 382 -4.85 15.03 -13.85
N GLY A 383 -4.13 13.90 -13.90
CA GLY A 383 -4.23 12.94 -14.99
C GLY A 383 -5.66 12.44 -15.22
N GLU A 384 -6.36 12.03 -14.15
CA GLU A 384 -7.76 11.58 -14.25
C GLU A 384 -8.73 12.74 -14.48
N TRP A 385 -8.54 13.88 -13.82
CA TRP A 385 -9.42 15.04 -14.05
C TRP A 385 -9.36 15.51 -15.50
N ASN A 386 -8.16 15.57 -16.08
CA ASN A 386 -7.95 15.90 -17.48
C ASN A 386 -8.60 14.88 -18.43
N ARG A 387 -8.57 13.59 -18.08
CA ARG A 387 -9.26 12.53 -18.82
C ARG A 387 -10.78 12.72 -18.81
N ARG A 388 -11.36 13.09 -17.66
CA ARG A 388 -12.80 13.34 -17.48
C ARG A 388 -13.32 14.61 -18.15
N ARG A 389 -12.48 15.62 -18.35
CA ARG A 389 -12.85 16.88 -19.04
C ARG A 389 -12.43 16.92 -20.51
N GLY A 390 -11.55 16.01 -20.93
CA GLY A 390 -10.99 15.99 -22.28
C GLY A 390 -12.01 15.70 -23.39
N PRO A 391 -11.61 15.85 -24.67
CA PRO A 391 -12.49 15.60 -25.83
C PRO A 391 -13.02 14.16 -25.90
N SER A 392 -12.30 13.22 -25.30
CA SER A 392 -12.61 11.80 -25.20
C SER A 392 -13.38 11.41 -23.94
N ALA A 393 -13.75 12.38 -23.08
CA ALA A 393 -14.52 12.06 -21.89
C ALA A 393 -15.89 11.45 -22.24
N PRO A 394 -16.40 10.49 -21.44
CA PRO A 394 -17.68 9.82 -21.71
C PRO A 394 -18.84 10.81 -21.92
N VAL A 395 -18.84 11.91 -21.17
CA VAL A 395 -19.86 12.98 -21.25
C VAL A 395 -19.70 13.82 -22.54
N THR A 396 -18.47 14.03 -23.01
CA THR A 396 -18.17 14.76 -24.25
C THR A 396 -18.49 13.91 -25.49
N GLN A 397 -18.32 12.59 -25.42
CA GLN A 397 -18.70 11.66 -26.49
C GLN A 397 -20.23 11.58 -26.68
N LEU A 398 -21.01 11.56 -25.59
CA LEU A 398 -22.48 11.61 -25.65
C LEU A 398 -23.01 12.88 -26.33
N ARG A 399 -22.32 14.01 -26.18
CA ARG A 399 -22.70 15.26 -26.88
C ARG A 399 -22.36 15.25 -28.37
N ARG A 400 -21.43 14.40 -28.81
CA ARG A 400 -21.06 14.26 -30.23
C ARG A 400 -21.88 13.20 -30.97
N SER A 401 -22.40 12.19 -30.27
CA SER A 401 -23.27 11.17 -30.88
C SER A 401 -24.76 11.53 -30.94
N GLY A 402 -25.18 12.60 -30.25
CA GLY A 402 -26.56 13.12 -30.29
C GLY A 402 -26.82 14.24 -31.31
N ALA A 403 -25.85 14.55 -32.16
CA ALA A 403 -25.95 15.56 -33.21
C ALA A 403 -25.44 15.00 -34.55
N ALA A 404 -26.19 14.06 -35.12
CA ALA A 404 -26.06 13.60 -36.50
C ALA A 404 -27.44 13.24 -37.04
#